data_AF-A0A946BIR1-F1
#
_entry.id   AF-A0A946BIR1-F1
#
_cell.length_a   1.000
_cell.length_b   1.000
_cell.length_c   1.000
_cell.angle_alpha   90.00
_cell.angle_beta   90.00
_cell.angle_gamma   90.00
#
_symmetry.space_group_name_H-M   'P 1'
#
loop_
_entity.id
_entity.type
_entity.pdbx_description
1 polymer ?
#
loop_
_entity_poly.entity_id
_entity_poly.type
_entity_poly.pdbx_seq_one_letter_code
_entity_poly.pdbx_strand_id
1 'polypeptide(L)' 'MEKSNTGGQYTCNEYREEMILLGLQKRLASQGLTKEEKESLLKEIAKVEKQMGLD' A
#
# COMPACT_ATOMS: atom_id res chain seq x y z
N MET A 1 -9.74 -1.64 -23.55
CA MET A 1 -8.80 -1.06 -22.57
C MET A 1 -8.08 -2.24 -21.93
N GLU A 2 -7.12 -2.81 -22.65
CA GLU A 2 -6.36 -3.98 -22.21
C GLU A 2 -5.16 -3.50 -21.38
N LYS A 3 -5.05 -3.92 -20.11
CA LYS A 3 -3.85 -3.68 -19.31
C LYS A 3 -2.75 -4.61 -19.81
N SER A 4 -1.94 -4.11 -20.75
CA SER A 4 -0.78 -4.80 -21.31
C SER A 4 0.39 -4.77 -20.32
N ASN A 5 0.74 -5.96 -19.85
CA ASN A 5 1.94 -6.26 -19.08
C ASN A 5 3.20 -6.00 -19.91
N THR A 6 4.07 -5.08 -19.48
CA THR A 6 5.45 -4.97 -19.96
C THR A 6 6.38 -4.81 -18.76
N GLY A 7 7.17 -5.84 -18.47
CA GLY A 7 8.27 -5.74 -17.52
C GLY A 7 9.26 -4.67 -17.96
N GLY A 8 9.50 -3.69 -17.10
CA GLY A 8 10.49 -2.62 -17.31
C GLY A 8 10.07 -1.31 -16.65
N GLN A 9 10.75 -0.98 -15.55
CA GLN A 9 10.65 0.29 -14.81
C GLN A 9 9.31 0.53 -14.10
N TYR A 10 9.17 -0.02 -12.89
CA TYR A 10 8.44 0.75 -11.87
C TYR A 10 9.08 2.12 -11.83
N THR A 11 8.30 3.16 -12.12
CA THR A 11 8.78 4.51 -11.84
C THR A 11 9.11 4.56 -10.35
N CYS A 12 10.13 5.33 -9.95
CA CYS A 12 10.51 5.43 -8.53
C CYS A 12 9.34 5.75 -7.60
N ASN A 13 8.24 6.28 -8.15
CA ASN A 13 7.00 6.59 -7.44
C ASN A 13 6.17 5.32 -7.16
N GLU A 14 5.91 4.48 -8.17
CA GLU A 14 5.13 3.24 -7.99
C GLU A 14 5.85 2.27 -7.04
N TYR A 15 7.16 2.09 -7.22
CA TYR A 15 7.95 1.27 -6.30
C TYR A 15 7.94 1.84 -4.87
N ARG A 16 7.96 3.17 -4.72
CA ARG A 16 7.90 3.80 -3.39
C ARG A 16 6.55 3.59 -2.74
N GLU A 17 5.47 3.68 -3.49
CA GLU A 17 4.11 3.43 -3.01
C GLU A 17 3.94 1.97 -2.59
N GLU A 18 4.45 1.01 -3.37
CA GLU A 18 4.50 -0.40 -2.98
C GLU A 18 5.29 -0.63 -1.68
N MET A 19 6.44 0.04 -1.52
CA MET A 19 7.23 -0.06 -0.29
C MET A 19 6.50 0.55 0.91
N ILE A 20 5.77 1.64 0.73
CA ILE A 20 4.95 2.25 1.77
C ILE A 20 3.82 1.30 2.17
N LEU A 21 3.08 0.77 1.19
CA LEU A 21 1.98 -0.17 1.39
C LEU A 21 2.46 -1.41 2.16
N LEU A 22 3.57 -2.01 1.72
CA LEU A 22 4.17 -3.16 2.38
C LEU A 22 4.58 -2.85 3.83
N GLY A 23 5.13 -1.66 4.08
CA GLY A 23 5.48 -1.21 5.43
C GLY A 23 4.25 -1.07 6.34
N LEU A 24 3.17 -0.49 5.82
CA LEU A 24 1.90 -0.35 6.55
C LEU A 24 1.26 -1.70 6.84
N GLN A 25 1.26 -2.62 5.88
CA GLN A 25 0.74 -3.98 6.07
C GLN A 25 1.54 -4.76 7.12
N LYS A 26 2.88 -4.64 7.11
CA LYS A 26 3.74 -5.24 8.14
C LYS A 26 3.44 -4.68 9.53
N ARG A 27 3.23 -3.37 9.65
CA ARG A 27 2.81 -2.75 10.90
C ARG A 27 1.44 -3.26 11.33
N LEU A 28 0.47 -3.34 10.41
CA LEU A 28 -0.87 -3.86 10.67
C LEU A 28 -0.86 -5.31 11.19
N ALA A 29 0.09 -6.11 10.71
CA ALA A 29 0.29 -7.50 11.15
C ALA A 29 1.07 -7.63 12.47
N SER A 30 1.58 -6.53 13.04
CA SER A 30 2.31 -6.57 14.31
C SER A 30 1.36 -6.86 15.48
N GLN A 31 1.84 -7.70 16.40
CA GLN A 31 1.10 -8.02 17.62
C GLN A 31 1.26 -6.86 18.62
N GLY A 32 0.14 -6.39 19.17
CA GLY A 32 0.13 -5.30 20.16
C GLY A 32 -0.50 -3.99 19.69
N LEU A 33 -0.99 -3.92 18.45
CA LEU A 33 -1.76 -2.77 17.99
C LEU A 33 -3.08 -2.64 18.75
N THR A 34 -3.33 -1.44 19.24
CA THR A 34 -4.65 -1.04 19.72
C THR A 34 -5.64 -0.95 18.55
N LYS A 35 -6.95 -0.96 18.85
CA LYS A 35 -7.98 -0.78 17.82
C LYS A 35 -7.80 0.53 17.06
N GLU A 36 -7.44 1.60 17.75
CA GLU A 36 -7.24 2.93 17.18
C GLU A 36 -6.06 2.96 16.21
N GLU A 37 -4.93 2.36 16.58
CA GLU A 37 -3.77 2.24 15.69
C GLU A 37 -4.07 1.36 14.47
N LYS A 38 -4.80 0.27 14.68
CA LYS A 38 -5.25 -0.62 13.59
C LYS A 38 -6.14 0.13 12.60
N GLU A 39 -7.10 0.90 13.09
CA GLU A 39 -7.98 1.72 12.23
C GLU A 39 -7.21 2.82 11.50
N SER A 40 -6.23 3.46 12.15
CA SER A 40 -5.38 4.45 11.48
C SER A 40 -4.56 3.82 10.36
N LEU A 41 -3.95 2.66 10.60
CA LEU A 41 -3.18 1.92 9.60
C LEU A 41 -4.05 1.49 8.41
N LEU A 42 -5.28 1.02 8.67
CA LEU A 42 -6.22 0.65 7.62
C LEU A 42 -6.62 1.85 6.74
N LYS A 43 -6.83 3.02 7.34
CA LYS A 43 -7.12 4.26 6.58
C LYS A 43 -5.93 4.69 5.72
N GLU A 44 -4.72 4.57 6.25
CA GLU A 44 -3.49 4.89 5.50
C GLU A 44 -3.28 3.92 4.33
N ILE A 45 -3.50 2.61 4.56
CA ILE A 45 -3.44 1.58 3.52
C ILE A 45 -4.42 1.88 2.39
N ALA A 46 -5.70 2.12 2.72
CA ALA A 46 -6.72 2.44 1.72
C ALA A 46 -6.39 3.71 0.91
N LYS A 47 -5.77 4.71 1.54
CA LYS A 47 -5.34 5.92 0.84
C LYS A 47 -4.24 5.61 -0.18
N VAL A 48 -3.25 4.80 0.20
CA VAL A 48 -2.14 4.41 -0.68
C VAL A 48 -2.64 3.52 -1.81
N GLU A 49 -3.51 2.54 -1.53
CA GLU A 49 -4.12 1.68 -2.56
C GLU A 49 -4.90 2.50 -3.60
N LYS A 50 -5.63 3.51 -3.17
CA LYS A 50 -6.34 4.44 -4.08
C LYS A 50 -5.39 5.31 -4.90
N GLN A 51 -4.26 5.74 -4.32
CA GLN A 51 -3.22 6.49 -5.07
C GLN A 51 -2.57 5.62 -6.15
N MET A 52 -2.39 4.33 -5.87
CA MET A 52 -1.88 3.33 -6.81
C MET A 52 -2.94 2.84 -7.83
N GLY A 53 -4.21 3.18 -7.64
CA GLY A 53 -5.31 2.71 -8.48
C GLY A 53 -5.59 1.21 -8.36
N LEU A 54 -5.37 0.64 -7.16
CA LEU A 54 -5.61 -0.76 -6.82
C LEU A 54 -7.02 -1.02 -6.24
N ASP A 55 -7.78 0.06 -5.97
CA ASP A 55 -9.14 0.05 -5.41
C ASP A 55 -10.23 0.16 -6.50
#